data_AF-A0A8X6FD89-F1
#
_entry.id   AF-A0A8X6FD89-F1
#
_cell.length_a   1.000
_cell.length_b   1.000
_cell.length_c   1.000
_cell.angle_alpha   90.00
_cell.angle_beta   90.00
_cell.angle_gamma   90.00
#
_symmetry.space_group_name_H-M   'P 1'
#
loop_
_entity.id
_entity.type
_entity.pdbx_description
1 polymer ?
#
loop_
_entity_poly.entity_id
_entity_poly.type
_entity_poly.pdbx_seq_one_letter_code
_entity_poly.pdbx_strand_id
1 'polypeptide(L)'
;MESITVEDVAQTFFAGWISLFGSPEKILTDRGHQFESQLLKHLSMFTAFKRSSATTYHPCLNGMIKRIHRQLKASLMCHPDSSWFEALAVVLLGIRSVFKEDLQSSSAELVYGEPLRLSGEFISSLPADTQSISASAFVDRLRIDISSSQFLLLVMHVVHYSFSKI
;
A
#
# COMPACT_ATOMS: atom_id res chain seq x y z
N MET A 1 -14.76 -13.22 -11.78
CA MET A 1 -14.17 -11.90 -11.43
C MET A 1 -15.32 -10.92 -11.56
N GLU A 2 -15.95 -10.55 -10.44
CA GLU A 2 -17.08 -9.61 -10.45
C GLU A 2 -16.63 -8.30 -11.10
N SER A 3 -17.47 -7.74 -11.96
CA SER A 3 -17.21 -6.45 -12.60
C SER A 3 -17.23 -5.38 -11.51
N ILE A 4 -16.08 -4.74 -11.28
CA ILE A 4 -15.99 -3.58 -10.39
C ILE A 4 -17.00 -2.53 -10.89
N THR A 5 -17.91 -2.08 -10.03
CA THR A 5 -18.88 -1.05 -10.39
C THR A 5 -18.37 0.35 -10.04
N VAL A 6 -18.99 1.37 -10.64
CA VAL A 6 -18.64 2.76 -10.37
C VAL A 6 -18.96 3.12 -8.91
N GLU A 7 -20.05 2.55 -8.40
CA GLU A 7 -20.54 2.66 -7.04
C GLU A 7 -19.50 2.09 -6.06
N ASP A 8 -18.95 0.90 -6.34
CA ASP A 8 -17.90 0.30 -5.52
C ASP A 8 -16.65 1.18 -5.46
N VAL A 9 -16.25 1.77 -6.59
CA VAL A 9 -15.11 2.69 -6.64
C VAL A 9 -15.38 3.95 -5.83
N ALA A 10 -16.56 4.55 -5.98
CA ALA A 10 -16.95 5.75 -5.24
C ALA A 10 -17.01 5.48 -3.73
N GLN A 11 -17.61 4.36 -3.32
CA GLN A 11 -17.72 3.94 -1.92
C GLN A 11 -16.34 3.63 -1.33
N THR A 12 -15.51 2.88 -2.05
CA THR A 12 -14.14 2.53 -1.61
C THR A 12 -13.29 3.79 -1.48
N PHE A 13 -13.40 4.73 -2.41
CA PHE A 13 -12.66 5.98 -2.36
C PHE A 13 -13.11 6.87 -1.19
N PHE A 14 -14.42 6.99 -0.96
CA PHE A 14 -14.94 7.75 0.17
C PHE A 14 -14.55 7.12 1.52
N ALA A 15 -14.85 5.83 1.69
CA ALA A 15 -14.63 5.10 2.94
C ALA A 15 -13.16 4.84 3.24
N GLY A 16 -12.32 4.72 2.21
CA GLY A 16 -10.90 4.41 2.35
C GLY A 16 -9.97 5.62 2.35
N TRP A 17 -10.32 6.71 1.65
CA TRP A 17 -9.46 7.90 1.58
C TRP A 17 -10.11 9.11 2.26
N ILE A 18 -11.28 9.54 1.79
CA ILE A 18 -11.88 10.80 2.23
C ILE A 18 -12.21 10.77 3.72
N SER A 19 -12.69 9.65 4.24
CA SER A 19 -13.00 9.47 5.67
C SER A 19 -11.76 9.54 6.57
N LEU A 20 -10.58 9.16 6.06
CA LEU A 20 -9.34 9.07 6.84
C LEU A 20 -8.45 10.30 6.71
N PHE A 21 -8.38 10.88 5.51
CA PHE A 21 -7.44 11.94 5.15
C PHE A 21 -8.11 13.24 4.72
N GLY A 22 -9.44 13.25 4.60
CA GLY A 22 -10.19 14.37 4.04
C GLY A 22 -10.16 14.40 2.51
N SER A 23 -10.78 15.43 1.94
CA SER A 23 -10.88 15.55 0.50
C SER A 23 -9.56 16.07 -0.10
N PRO A 24 -8.99 15.38 -1.12
CA PRO A 24 -7.80 15.87 -1.80
C PRO A 24 -8.12 17.10 -2.68
N GLU A 25 -7.12 17.95 -2.93
CA GLU A 25 -7.33 19.09 -3.84
C GLU A 25 -7.50 18.64 -5.30
N LYS A 26 -6.71 17.65 -5.74
CA LYS A 26 -6.72 17.13 -7.10
C LYS A 26 -6.51 15.62 -7.11
N ILE A 27 -7.31 14.93 -7.92
CA ILE A 27 -7.17 13.50 -8.21
C ILE A 27 -6.85 13.32 -9.68
N LEU A 28 -5.83 12.50 -9.94
CA LEU A 28 -5.49 12.05 -11.28
C LEU A 28 -6.02 10.63 -11.48
N THR A 29 -6.87 10.42 -12.48
CA THR A 29 -7.38 9.09 -12.85
C THR A 29 -6.93 8.71 -14.25
N ASP A 30 -7.02 7.43 -14.60
CA ASP A 30 -6.98 7.05 -16.01
C ASP A 30 -8.31 7.40 -16.72
N ARG A 31 -8.43 7.04 -17.99
CA ARG A 31 -9.66 7.22 -18.80
C ARG A 31 -10.58 6.00 -18.75
N GLY A 32 -10.50 5.19 -17.70
CA GLY A 32 -11.42 4.08 -17.51
C GLY A 32 -12.85 4.59 -17.34
N HIS A 33 -13.82 3.86 -17.89
CA HIS A 33 -15.25 4.23 -17.84
C HIS A 33 -15.74 4.53 -16.41
N GLN A 34 -15.19 3.82 -15.42
CA GLN A 34 -15.55 4.02 -14.02
C GLN A 34 -15.17 5.41 -13.51
N PHE A 35 -14.04 5.95 -13.98
CA PHE A 35 -13.54 7.24 -13.55
C PHE A 35 -14.10 8.42 -14.34
N GLU A 36 -14.78 8.18 -15.47
CA GLU A 36 -15.45 9.20 -16.29
C GLU A 36 -16.96 9.30 -16.07
N SER A 37 -17.49 8.42 -15.23
CA SER A 37 -18.91 8.32 -14.88
C SER A 37 -19.49 9.63 -14.30
N GLN A 38 -20.81 9.80 -14.46
CA GLN A 38 -21.54 10.91 -13.83
C GLN A 38 -21.46 10.82 -12.30
N LEU A 39 -21.43 9.60 -11.74
CA LEU A 39 -21.33 9.40 -10.29
C LEU A 39 -20.05 10.03 -9.73
N LEU A 40 -18.88 9.78 -10.34
CA LEU A 40 -17.63 10.39 -9.87
C LEU A 40 -17.59 11.90 -10.09
N LYS A 41 -18.27 12.43 -11.13
CA LYS A 41 -18.42 13.88 -11.30
C LYS A 41 -19.19 14.50 -10.14
N HIS A 42 -20.35 13.94 -9.79
CA HIS A 42 -21.13 14.40 -8.64
C HIS A 42 -20.35 14.27 -7.33
N LEU A 43 -19.64 13.15 -7.13
CA LEU A 43 -18.79 12.97 -5.95
C LEU A 43 -17.71 14.06 -5.87
N SER A 44 -17.05 14.38 -6.99
CA SER A 44 -16.03 15.43 -7.06
C SER A 44 -16.57 16.82 -6.73
N MET A 45 -17.82 17.10 -7.12
CA MET A 45 -18.50 18.35 -6.78
C MET A 45 -18.85 18.40 -5.29
N PHE A 46 -19.36 17.31 -4.73
CA PHE A 46 -19.75 17.24 -3.32
C PHE A 46 -18.55 17.33 -2.37
N THR A 47 -17.45 16.68 -2.75
CA THR A 47 -16.23 16.63 -1.92
C THR A 47 -15.21 17.71 -2.31
N ALA A 48 -15.50 18.50 -3.34
CA ALA A 48 -14.68 19.63 -3.80
C ALA A 48 -13.25 19.29 -4.30
N PHE A 49 -13.00 18.06 -4.78
CA PHE A 49 -11.74 17.73 -5.44
C PHE A 49 -11.78 18.00 -6.95
N LYS A 50 -10.66 18.44 -7.53
CA LYS A 50 -10.49 18.58 -8.98
C LYS A 50 -10.10 17.25 -9.61
N ARG A 51 -10.88 16.75 -10.56
CA ARG A 51 -10.50 15.56 -11.33
C ARG A 51 -9.66 15.95 -12.55
N SER A 52 -8.56 15.25 -12.78
CA SER A 52 -7.76 15.31 -14.01
C SER A 52 -7.64 13.89 -14.57
N SER A 53 -7.84 13.72 -15.87
CA SER A 53 -7.58 12.44 -16.54
C SER A 53 -6.15 12.44 -17.07
N ALA A 54 -5.40 11.37 -16.84
CA ALA A 54 -4.11 11.17 -17.47
C ALA A 54 -4.29 11.18 -18.99
N THR A 55 -3.66 12.13 -19.68
CA THR A 55 -3.59 12.06 -21.14
C THR A 55 -2.75 10.85 -21.55
N THR A 56 -3.00 10.32 -22.75
CA THR A 56 -2.37 9.10 -23.29
C THR A 56 -0.83 9.14 -23.25
N TYR A 57 -0.23 10.32 -23.04
CA TYR A 57 1.21 10.57 -23.04
C TYR A 57 1.68 11.28 -21.75
N HIS A 58 1.41 10.69 -20.58
CA HIS A 58 2.14 11.03 -19.34
C HIS A 58 2.99 9.85 -18.83
N PRO A 59 4.16 9.59 -19.46
CA PRO A 59 5.02 8.44 -19.12
C PRO A 59 5.46 8.44 -17.66
N CYS A 60 5.70 9.62 -17.08
CA CYS A 60 6.17 9.75 -15.70
C CYS A 60 5.10 9.30 -14.68
N LEU A 61 3.87 9.79 -14.83
CA LEU A 61 2.76 9.49 -13.91
C LEU A 61 2.32 8.04 -14.02
N ASN A 62 2.12 7.56 -15.25
CA ASN A 62 1.79 6.16 -15.49
C ASN A 62 2.94 5.25 -15.06
N GLY A 63 4.19 5.68 -15.22
CA GLY A 63 5.39 4.98 -14.76
C GLY A 63 5.43 4.84 -13.24
N MET A 64 5.03 5.86 -12.48
CA MET A 64 5.00 5.81 -11.01
C MET A 64 3.96 4.79 -10.51
N ILE A 65 2.73 4.84 -11.02
CA ILE A 65 1.69 3.85 -10.65
C ILE A 65 2.11 2.44 -11.06
N LYS A 66 2.65 2.26 -12.28
CA LYS A 66 3.17 0.96 -12.74
C LYS A 66 4.29 0.42 -11.85
N ARG A 67 5.19 1.29 -11.36
CA ARG A 67 6.26 0.92 -10.43
C ARG A 67 5.69 0.41 -9.11
N ILE A 68 4.74 1.13 -8.52
CA ILE A 68 4.06 0.72 -7.28
C ILE A 68 3.33 -0.62 -7.48
N HIS A 69 2.57 -0.77 -8.57
CA HIS A 69 1.88 -2.03 -8.88
C HIS A 69 2.85 -3.21 -9.04
N ARG A 70 4.00 -3.00 -9.68
CA ARG A 70 5.02 -4.05 -9.84
C ARG A 70 5.61 -4.46 -8.50
N GLN A 71 5.94 -3.48 -7.64
CA GLN A 71 6.43 -3.75 -6.29
C GLN A 71 5.39 -4.53 -5.47
N LEU A 72 4.13 -4.09 -5.48
CA LEU A 72 3.04 -4.76 -4.77
C LEU A 72 2.88 -6.22 -5.21
N LYS A 73 2.87 -6.47 -6.53
CA LYS A 73 2.77 -7.83 -7.07
C LYS A 73 3.98 -8.68 -6.67
N ALA A 74 5.18 -8.13 -6.74
CA ALA A 74 6.40 -8.83 -6.34
C ALA A 74 6.36 -9.24 -4.86
N SER A 75 5.97 -8.31 -3.98
CA SER A 75 5.82 -8.59 -2.56
C SER A 75 4.73 -9.63 -2.28
N LEU A 76 3.57 -9.57 -2.95
CA LEU A 76 2.51 -10.56 -2.79
C LEU A 76 2.94 -11.97 -3.25
N MET A 77 3.76 -12.08 -4.31
CA MET A 77 4.28 -13.38 -4.78
C MET A 77 5.22 -14.05 -3.76
N CYS A 78 5.74 -13.32 -2.77
CA CYS A 78 6.54 -13.89 -1.68
C CYS A 78 5.71 -14.52 -0.56
N HIS A 79 4.37 -14.46 -0.63
CA HIS A 79 3.45 -15.09 0.33
C HIS A 79 2.59 -16.16 -0.37
N PRO A 80 3.18 -17.26 -0.86
CA PRO A 80 2.45 -18.27 -1.64
C PRO A 80 1.44 -19.08 -0.82
N ASP A 81 1.64 -19.18 0.49
CA ASP A 81 0.83 -20.02 1.39
C ASP A 81 -0.36 -19.28 2.01
N SER A 82 -0.39 -17.94 1.88
CA SER A 82 -1.47 -17.07 2.40
C SER A 82 -2.39 -16.65 1.27
N SER A 83 -3.67 -16.41 1.56
CA SER A 83 -4.53 -15.78 0.56
C SER A 83 -3.99 -14.38 0.25
N TRP A 84 -3.98 -13.97 -1.03
CA TRP A 84 -3.44 -12.66 -1.42
C TRP A 84 -4.12 -11.51 -0.66
N PHE A 85 -5.39 -11.69 -0.26
CA PHE A 85 -6.16 -10.73 0.52
C PHE A 85 -5.64 -10.60 1.96
N GLU A 86 -5.30 -11.72 2.61
CA GLU A 86 -4.70 -11.71 3.96
C GLU A 86 -3.28 -11.11 3.92
N ALA A 87 -2.48 -11.47 2.92
CA ALA A 87 -1.13 -10.94 2.74
C ALA A 87 -1.13 -9.43 2.41
N LEU A 88 -2.19 -8.91 1.77
CA LEU A 88 -2.27 -7.53 1.31
C LEU A 88 -2.06 -6.52 2.44
N ALA A 89 -2.66 -6.74 3.60
CA ALA A 89 -2.54 -5.81 4.72
C ALA A 89 -1.09 -5.70 5.23
N VAL A 90 -0.41 -6.84 5.36
CA VAL A 90 0.98 -6.92 5.83
C VAL A 90 1.94 -6.35 4.77
N VAL A 91 1.74 -6.69 3.50
CA VAL A 91 2.54 -6.17 2.39
C VAL A 91 2.40 -4.65 2.27
N LEU A 92 1.18 -4.10 2.36
CA LEU A 92 0.96 -2.65 2.32
C LEU A 92 1.56 -1.94 3.54
N LEU A 93 1.55 -2.56 4.72
CA LEU A 93 2.25 -2.04 5.90
C LEU A 93 3.77 -1.96 5.63
N GLY A 94 4.36 -3.04 5.11
CA GLY A 94 5.77 -3.08 4.72
C GLY A 94 6.13 -1.98 3.72
N ILE A 95 5.43 -1.92 2.58
CA ILE A 95 5.68 -0.93 1.51
C ILE A 95 5.60 0.52 2.02
N ARG A 96 4.65 0.84 2.91
CA ARG A 96 4.50 2.20 3.45
C ARG A 96 5.58 2.57 4.46
N SER A 97 6.12 1.59 5.17
CA SER A 97 7.12 1.78 6.24
C SER A 97 8.57 1.73 5.74
N VAL A 98 8.81 1.30 4.50
CA VAL A 98 10.14 1.33 3.86
C VAL A 98 10.63 2.78 3.75
N PHE A 99 11.83 3.05 4.26
CA PHE A 99 12.55 4.29 4.05
C PHE A 99 12.95 4.43 2.59
N LYS A 100 12.70 5.60 1.99
CA LYS A 100 13.05 5.89 0.60
C LYS A 100 14.11 6.98 0.59
N GLU A 101 15.30 6.65 0.10
CA GLU A 101 16.42 7.59 0.02
C GLU A 101 16.07 8.84 -0.80
N ASP A 102 15.34 8.68 -1.92
CA ASP A 102 14.92 9.82 -2.75
C ASP A 102 14.03 10.83 -1.99
N LEU A 103 13.27 10.34 -0.99
CA LEU A 103 12.37 11.17 -0.17
C LEU A 103 12.99 11.54 1.18
N GLN A 104 14.10 10.93 1.56
CA GLN A 104 14.68 10.96 2.90
C GLN A 104 13.66 10.68 4.02
N SER A 105 12.63 9.87 3.72
CA SER A 105 11.51 9.57 4.62
C SER A 105 10.78 8.31 4.16
N SER A 106 10.03 7.67 5.06
CA SER A 106 9.05 6.63 4.67
C SER A 106 7.72 7.27 4.23
N SER A 107 6.89 6.52 3.49
CA SER A 107 5.59 7.06 3.05
C SER A 107 4.62 7.21 4.23
N ALA A 108 4.71 6.31 5.22
CA ALA A 108 3.91 6.42 6.43
C ALA A 108 4.32 7.61 7.30
N GLU A 109 5.63 7.87 7.43
CA GLU A 109 6.14 9.03 8.18
C GLU A 109 5.69 10.36 7.57
N LEU A 110 5.67 10.48 6.24
CA LEU A 110 5.12 11.68 5.58
C LEU A 110 3.63 11.89 5.84
N VAL A 111 2.86 10.82 6.09
CA VAL A 111 1.41 10.90 6.32
C VAL A 111 1.08 11.12 7.79
N TYR A 112 1.77 10.42 8.70
CA TYR A 112 1.47 10.41 10.13
C TYR A 112 2.37 11.35 10.94
N GLY A 113 3.47 11.85 10.37
CA GLY A 113 4.45 12.70 11.04
C GLY A 113 5.49 11.94 11.87
N GLU A 114 5.38 10.62 11.96
CA GLU A 114 6.30 9.75 12.69
C GLU A 114 6.44 8.37 12.02
N PRO A 115 7.57 7.66 12.19
CA PRO A 115 7.73 6.31 11.69
C PRO A 115 6.79 5.33 12.38
N LEU A 116 6.20 4.41 11.61
CA LEU A 116 5.35 3.36 12.16
C LEU A 116 6.19 2.37 12.97
N ARG A 117 5.70 2.03 14.17
CA ARG A 117 6.29 0.96 14.99
C ARG A 117 5.88 -0.39 14.42
N LEU A 118 6.85 -1.19 14.01
CA LEU A 118 6.59 -2.50 13.39
C LEU A 118 6.69 -3.61 14.44
N SER A 119 5.71 -4.52 14.47
CA SER A 119 5.69 -5.62 15.44
C SER A 119 6.98 -6.48 15.42
N GLY A 120 7.64 -6.60 14.26
CA GLY A 120 8.93 -7.30 14.11
C GLY A 120 10.08 -6.69 14.93
N GLU A 121 10.00 -5.41 15.30
CA GLU A 121 10.97 -4.75 16.18
C GLU A 121 10.86 -5.23 17.64
N PHE A 122 9.67 -5.73 18.02
CA PHE A 122 9.39 -6.21 19.38
C PHE A 122 9.57 -7.72 19.52
N ILE A 123 9.49 -8.50 18.43
CA ILE A 123 9.62 -9.96 18.49
C ILE A 123 11.01 -10.37 19.03
N SER A 124 12.05 -9.62 18.71
CA SER A 124 13.42 -9.85 19.21
C SER A 124 13.62 -9.47 20.69
N SER A 125 12.70 -8.70 21.29
CA SER A 125 12.77 -8.26 22.70
C SER A 125 11.79 -8.98 23.63
N LEU A 126 10.99 -9.91 23.12
CA LEU A 126 10.09 -10.73 23.94
C LEU A 126 10.88 -11.72 24.80
N PRO A 127 10.60 -11.83 26.11
CA PRO A 127 11.16 -12.88 26.97
C PRO A 127 10.82 -14.27 26.41
N ALA A 128 11.79 -15.19 26.45
CA ALA A 128 11.67 -16.56 25.90
C ALA A 128 10.40 -17.30 26.38
N ASP A 129 9.90 -17.00 27.59
CA ASP A 129 8.69 -17.60 28.15
C ASP A 129 7.40 -17.28 27.36
N THR A 130 7.34 -16.14 26.66
CA THR A 130 6.15 -15.75 25.87
C THR A 130 6.06 -16.51 24.54
N GLN A 131 7.14 -17.19 24.12
CA GLN A 131 7.18 -18.02 22.92
C GLN A 131 6.44 -19.36 23.11
N SER A 132 6.14 -19.74 24.36
CA SER A 132 5.48 -21.01 24.72
C SER A 132 3.95 -20.95 24.77
N ILE A 133 3.36 -19.74 24.70
CA ILE A 133 1.91 -19.61 24.59
C ILE A 133 1.57 -19.97 23.15
N SER A 134 0.90 -21.12 22.94
CA SER A 134 0.22 -21.46 21.70
C SER A 134 -0.85 -20.41 21.44
N ALA A 135 -0.39 -19.28 20.93
CA ALA A 135 -1.23 -18.24 20.40
C ALA A 135 -1.95 -18.89 19.22
N SER A 136 -3.26 -18.64 19.10
CA SER A 136 -4.11 -19.19 18.04
C SER A 136 -3.39 -19.25 16.69
N ALA A 137 -3.71 -20.21 15.83
CA ALA A 137 -3.08 -20.37 14.51
C ALA A 137 -3.01 -19.07 13.66
N PHE A 138 -3.86 -18.08 13.96
CA PHE A 138 -3.79 -16.73 13.42
C PHE A 138 -2.50 -15.97 13.77
N VAL A 139 -2.06 -16.01 15.03
CA VAL A 139 -0.85 -15.31 15.50
C VAL A 139 0.41 -15.93 14.92
N ASP A 140 0.46 -17.26 14.79
CA ASP A 140 1.59 -17.94 14.17
C ASP A 140 1.69 -17.63 12.67
N ARG A 141 0.56 -17.57 11.95
CA ARG A 141 0.52 -17.09 10.57
C ARG A 141 0.99 -15.64 10.45
N LEU A 142 0.49 -14.75 11.32
CA LEU A 142 0.94 -13.35 11.36
C LEU A 142 2.43 -13.21 11.60
N ARG A 143 3.02 -14.01 12.50
CA ARG A 143 4.48 -13.99 12.74
C ARG A 143 5.25 -14.36 11.48
N ILE A 144 4.84 -15.41 10.78
CA ILE A 144 5.46 -15.84 9.52
C ILE A 144 5.39 -14.73 8.46
N ASP A 145 4.22 -14.10 8.30
CA ASP A 145 4.01 -13.03 7.32
C ASP A 145 4.80 -11.76 7.65
N ILE A 146 4.85 -11.37 8.94
CA ILE A 146 5.63 -10.21 9.40
C ILE A 146 7.13 -10.46 9.20
N SER A 147 7.64 -11.65 9.56
CA SER A 147 9.04 -12.01 9.35
C SER A 147 9.43 -12.04 7.86
N SER A 148 8.53 -12.54 7.00
CA SER A 148 8.73 -12.58 5.54
C SER A 148 8.69 -11.16 4.93
N SER A 149 7.87 -10.27 5.47
CA SER A 149 7.81 -8.86 5.05
C SER A 149 9.02 -8.05 5.51
N GLN A 150 9.58 -8.36 6.69
CA GLN A 150 10.84 -7.77 7.18
C GLN A 150 12.03 -8.25 6.33
N PHE A 151 11.99 -9.49 5.85
CA PHE A 151 12.94 -10.01 4.86
C PHE A 151 12.82 -9.27 3.52
N LEU A 152 11.61 -8.95 3.07
CA LEU A 152 11.38 -8.09 1.90
C LEU A 152 11.91 -6.66 2.12
N LEU A 153 11.79 -6.07 3.31
CA LEU A 153 12.40 -4.77 3.65
C LEU A 153 13.95 -4.82 3.51
N LEU A 154 14.59 -5.91 3.93
CA LEU A 154 16.03 -6.11 3.78
C LEU A 154 16.43 -6.33 2.32
N VAL A 155 15.67 -7.15 1.58
CA VAL A 155 15.87 -7.38 0.14
C VAL A 155 15.60 -6.11 -0.65
N MET A 156 14.65 -5.26 -0.26
CA MET A 156 14.42 -3.97 -0.90
C MET A 156 15.55 -2.97 -0.65
N HIS A 157 16.17 -2.96 0.54
CA HIS A 157 17.42 -2.21 0.76
C HIS A 157 18.54 -2.70 -0.17
N VAL A 158 18.69 -4.02 -0.36
CA VAL A 158 19.71 -4.61 -1.27
C VAL A 158 19.38 -4.37 -2.75
N VAL A 159 18.11 -4.44 -3.14
CA VAL A 159 17.66 -4.20 -4.51
C VAL A 159 17.76 -2.71 -4.86
N HIS A 160 17.42 -1.78 -3.96
CA HIS A 160 17.65 -0.35 -4.22
C HIS A 160 19.15 -0.03 -4.38
N TYR A 161 20.03 -0.67 -3.59
CA TYR A 161 21.48 -0.51 -3.71
C TYR A 161 22.04 -0.99 -5.06
N SER A 162 21.41 -2.00 -5.68
CA SER A 162 21.78 -2.49 -7.01
C SER A 162 21.20 -1.66 -8.17
N PHE A 163 20.15 -0.86 -7.95
CA PHE A 163 19.53 -0.03 -9.00
C PHE A 163 19.95 1.44 -8.97
N SER A 164 20.64 1.91 -7.93
CA SER A 164 21.23 3.27 -7.87
C SER A 164 22.57 3.42 -8.65
N LYS A 165 23.03 2.37 -9.34
CA LYS A 165 24.29 2.36 -10.11
C LYS A 165 24.12 2.16 -11.63
N ILE A 166 22.95 2.49 -12.18
CA ILE A 166 22.71 2.58 -13.63
C ILE A 166 22.11 3.96 -13.92
#